data_AF-A0A0G4IPD4-F1
#
_entry.id   AF-A0A0G4IPD4-F1
#
_cell.length_a   1.000
_cell.length_b   1.000
_cell.length_c   1.000
_cell.angle_alpha   90.00
_cell.angle_beta   90.00
_cell.angle_gamma   90.00
#
_symmetry.space_group_name_H-M   'P 1'
#
loop_
_entity.id
_entity.type
_entity.pdbx_description
1 polymer ?
#
loop_
_entity_poly.entity_id
_entity_poly.type
_entity_poly.pdbx_seq_one_letter_code
_entity_poly.pdbx_strand_id
1 'polypeptide(L)'
;MGRALIGRRCSSTSLSDWKWDDSRERGYFADIREYTATRGVVVSPMNAMLSSRHGIPLPMIMCRSLEERFEREAPLPEITPLNGRTTLMGLSFRESGRQALSTWIQPFMATSPSRKQYVEVCAVEGRTHRFLLRYVLRSSLLAKLEPAETSLVKAHLYSFVDLVDEFQALGVRNRLAGYVFLIDSQGRIRWRASGKLEGPVCDMFTRFANELDDEIAQ
;
A
#
# COMPACT_ATOMS: atom_id res chain seq x y z
N MET A 1 22.25 -44.50 3.62
CA MET A 1 21.55 -43.55 4.51
C MET A 1 20.86 -42.50 3.65
N GLY A 2 19.59 -42.73 3.31
CA GLY A 2 18.77 -41.77 2.57
C GLY A 2 17.59 -41.36 3.44
N ARG A 3 17.39 -40.05 3.63
CA ARG A 3 16.17 -39.51 4.26
C ARG A 3 15.49 -38.60 3.26
N ALA A 4 14.36 -39.09 2.76
CA ALA A 4 13.42 -38.36 1.95
C ALA A 4 12.31 -37.78 2.86
N LEU A 5 11.94 -36.53 2.54
CA LEU A 5 10.61 -35.92 2.59
C LEU A 5 9.91 -35.74 3.95
N ILE A 6 9.73 -34.46 4.32
CA ILE A 6 8.45 -34.00 4.88
C ILE A 6 8.00 -32.80 4.03
N GLY A 7 7.09 -33.07 3.09
CA GLY A 7 6.38 -32.05 2.36
C GLY A 7 5.56 -31.19 3.31
N ARG A 8 5.79 -29.88 3.27
CA ARG A 8 4.86 -28.92 3.89
C ARG A 8 3.64 -28.82 3.00
N ARG A 9 2.49 -29.18 3.57
CA ARG A 9 1.17 -29.12 2.93
C ARG A 9 0.88 -27.68 2.50
N CYS A 10 0.48 -27.53 1.24
CA CYS A 10 -0.30 -26.39 0.77
C CYS A 10 -1.57 -26.28 1.62
N SER A 11 -1.69 -25.21 2.40
CA SER A 11 -2.96 -24.77 2.94
C SER A 11 -3.62 -23.87 1.88
N SER A 12 -4.80 -24.27 1.42
CA SER A 12 -5.68 -23.47 0.56
C SER A 12 -5.92 -22.09 1.17
N THR A 13 -5.57 -21.05 0.43
CA THR A 13 -5.84 -19.64 0.77
C THR A 13 -7.34 -19.42 0.83
N SER A 14 -7.86 -19.08 2.01
CA SER A 14 -9.28 -18.87 2.26
C SER A 14 -9.53 -17.40 2.58
N LEU A 15 -10.72 -16.88 2.24
CA LEU A 15 -11.24 -15.57 2.66
C LEU A 15 -11.09 -15.29 4.18
N SER A 16 -10.80 -16.32 4.99
CA SER A 16 -10.41 -16.21 6.39
C SER A 16 -9.16 -15.37 6.65
N ASP A 17 -8.22 -15.29 5.72
CA ASP A 17 -7.02 -14.42 5.85
C ASP A 17 -7.37 -12.92 5.75
N TRP A 18 -8.62 -12.63 5.38
CA TRP A 18 -9.22 -11.29 5.30
C TRP A 18 -10.12 -10.95 6.50
N LYS A 19 -10.12 -11.76 7.58
CA LYS A 19 -10.92 -11.45 8.78
C LYS A 19 -10.36 -10.26 9.57
N TRP A 20 -11.25 -9.33 9.89
CA TRP A 20 -10.97 -8.12 10.66
C TRP A 20 -11.03 -8.35 12.18
N ASP A 21 -10.22 -7.59 12.90
CA ASP A 21 -10.28 -7.43 14.35
C ASP A 21 -10.44 -5.93 14.64
N ASP A 22 -11.35 -5.60 15.55
CA ASP A 22 -11.86 -4.24 15.77
C ASP A 22 -10.74 -3.35 16.34
N SER A 23 -10.08 -2.57 15.48
CA SER A 23 -8.92 -1.75 15.84
C SER A 23 -9.29 -0.51 16.67
N ARG A 24 -10.58 -0.25 16.87
CA ARG A 24 -11.10 0.92 17.61
C ARG A 24 -10.74 0.90 19.10
N GLU A 25 -10.41 -0.26 19.66
CA GLU A 25 -10.05 -0.42 21.09
C GLU A 25 -8.54 -0.58 21.34
N ARG A 26 -7.72 -0.63 20.28
CA ARG A 26 -6.26 -0.75 20.44
C ARG A 26 -5.67 0.60 20.87
N GLY A 27 -5.15 0.64 22.10
CA GLY A 27 -4.43 1.80 22.61
C GLY A 27 -3.09 2.00 21.90
N TYR A 28 -2.63 3.26 21.84
CA TYR A 28 -1.35 3.66 21.22
C TYR A 28 -0.13 2.81 21.64
N PHE A 29 -0.07 2.41 22.92
CA PHE A 29 1.02 1.56 23.41
C PHE A 29 0.97 0.14 22.86
N ALA A 30 -0.21 -0.39 22.52
CA ALA A 30 -0.34 -1.68 21.87
C ALA A 30 0.24 -1.61 20.44
N ASP A 31 -0.06 -0.53 19.70
CA ASP A 31 0.50 -0.29 18.36
C ASP A 31 2.03 -0.21 18.39
N ILE A 32 2.61 0.51 19.36
CA ILE A 32 4.07 0.57 19.52
C ILE A 32 4.64 -0.83 19.79
N ARG A 33 4.06 -1.56 20.75
CA ARG A 33 4.56 -2.89 21.14
C ARG A 33 4.53 -3.85 19.97
N GLU A 34 3.43 -3.91 19.24
CA GLU A 34 3.29 -4.74 18.05
C GLU A 34 4.28 -4.31 16.97
N TYR A 35 4.34 -3.02 16.65
CA TYR A 35 5.25 -2.49 15.62
C TYR A 35 6.71 -2.83 15.94
N THR A 36 7.14 -2.66 17.19
CA THR A 36 8.49 -3.01 17.63
C THR A 36 8.73 -4.53 17.58
N ALA A 37 7.77 -5.33 18.04
CA ALA A 37 7.90 -6.79 18.05
C ALA A 37 7.96 -7.38 16.64
N THR A 38 7.18 -6.86 15.69
CA THR A 38 7.12 -7.32 14.30
C THR A 38 8.06 -6.56 13.37
N ARG A 39 8.82 -5.59 13.90
CA ARG A 39 9.66 -4.65 13.12
C ARG A 39 8.88 -3.95 12.00
N GLY A 40 7.59 -3.69 12.22
CA GLY A 40 6.69 -3.03 11.29
C GLY A 40 5.92 -3.96 10.35
N VAL A 41 6.14 -5.28 10.39
CA VAL A 41 5.38 -6.28 9.61
C VAL A 41 4.12 -6.69 10.38
N VAL A 42 3.13 -5.80 10.40
CA VAL A 42 1.86 -5.98 11.15
C VAL A 42 0.88 -6.90 10.40
N VAL A 43 0.90 -6.82 9.07
CA VAL A 43 0.20 -7.70 8.15
C VAL A 43 1.24 -8.52 7.40
N SER A 44 1.21 -9.82 7.59
CA SER A 44 2.05 -10.75 6.85
C SER A 44 1.75 -10.65 5.35
N PRO A 45 2.78 -10.72 4.50
CA PRO A 45 2.58 -10.79 3.05
C PRO A 45 1.68 -11.95 2.66
N MET A 46 0.74 -11.72 1.74
CA MET A 46 -0.09 -12.82 1.24
C MET A 46 0.78 -13.83 0.49
N ASN A 47 0.57 -15.12 0.76
CA ASN A 47 1.33 -16.21 0.14
C ASN A 47 0.97 -16.44 -1.33
N ALA A 48 -0.20 -15.96 -1.75
CA ALA A 48 -0.71 -16.07 -3.11
C ALA A 48 -1.41 -14.76 -3.49
N MET A 49 -1.31 -14.39 -4.76
CA MET A 49 -2.11 -13.31 -5.33
C MET A 49 -3.54 -13.81 -5.57
N LEU A 50 -4.53 -12.96 -5.30
CA LEU A 50 -5.92 -13.25 -5.65
C LEU A 50 -6.05 -13.32 -7.18
N SER A 51 -6.97 -14.14 -7.69
CA SER A 51 -7.34 -14.08 -9.12
C SER A 51 -8.16 -12.81 -9.41
N SER A 52 -8.18 -12.32 -10.65
CA SER A 52 -8.92 -11.10 -11.04
C SER A 52 -10.38 -11.09 -10.55
N ARG A 53 -11.09 -12.23 -10.66
CA ARG A 53 -12.48 -12.39 -10.20
C ARG A 53 -12.69 -12.24 -8.69
N HIS A 54 -11.66 -12.57 -7.91
CA HIS A 54 -11.67 -12.52 -6.45
C HIS A 54 -10.93 -11.29 -5.91
N GLY A 55 -10.43 -10.41 -6.79
CA GLY A 55 -9.79 -9.16 -6.42
C GLY A 55 -10.78 -8.26 -5.67
N ILE A 56 -10.29 -7.67 -4.58
CA ILE A 56 -11.11 -6.85 -3.68
C ILE A 56 -11.19 -5.44 -4.26
N PRO A 57 -12.38 -4.86 -4.47
CA PRO A 57 -12.48 -3.51 -5.00
C PRO A 57 -11.79 -2.54 -4.05
N LEU A 58 -10.97 -1.64 -4.60
CA LEU A 58 -10.36 -0.58 -3.81
C LEU A 58 -11.47 0.30 -3.20
N PRO A 59 -11.48 0.55 -1.88
CA PRO A 59 -12.46 1.43 -1.27
C PRO A 59 -12.31 2.86 -1.81
N MET A 60 -13.39 3.63 -1.70
CA MET A 60 -13.41 5.02 -2.18
C MET A 60 -12.64 5.93 -1.21
N ILE A 61 -11.32 5.96 -1.35
CA ILE A 61 -10.46 6.82 -0.53
C ILE A 61 -10.52 8.25 -1.09
N MET A 62 -11.04 9.18 -0.30
CA MET A 62 -11.03 10.60 -0.64
C MET A 62 -9.65 11.18 -0.39
N CYS A 63 -9.05 11.72 -1.44
CA CYS A 63 -7.67 12.14 -1.48
C CYS A 63 -7.53 13.56 -2.05
N ARG A 64 -6.36 14.17 -1.84
CA ARG A 64 -5.94 15.40 -2.52
C ARG A 64 -4.53 15.22 -3.05
N SER A 65 -4.29 15.64 -4.30
CA SER A 65 -2.94 15.64 -4.89
C SER A 65 -2.04 16.71 -4.29
N LEU A 66 -0.77 16.36 -4.15
CA LEU A 66 0.31 17.33 -3.91
C LEU A 66 0.69 18.12 -5.16
N GLU A 67 0.42 17.57 -6.34
CA GLU A 67 0.68 18.25 -7.60
C GLU A 67 -0.34 19.37 -7.80
N GLU A 68 0.13 20.53 -8.25
CA GLU A 68 -0.61 21.79 -8.36
C GLU A 68 -1.93 21.73 -9.15
N ARG A 69 -2.18 20.64 -9.89
CA ARG A 69 -3.35 20.45 -10.73
C ARG A 69 -4.64 20.07 -9.98
N PHE A 70 -4.58 19.63 -8.72
CA PHE A 70 -5.77 19.23 -7.96
C PHE A 70 -5.83 19.85 -6.56
N GLU A 71 -6.41 21.05 -6.47
CA GLU A 71 -6.69 21.68 -5.17
C GLU A 71 -7.89 21.06 -4.43
N ARG A 72 -8.73 20.31 -5.16
CA ARG A 72 -9.95 19.71 -4.64
C ARG A 72 -9.70 18.30 -4.10
N GLU A 73 -10.43 17.97 -3.04
CA GLU A 73 -10.53 16.60 -2.53
C GLU A 73 -11.45 15.79 -3.45
N ALA A 74 -10.96 14.66 -3.96
CA ALA A 74 -11.63 13.79 -4.91
C ALA A 74 -11.27 12.31 -4.65
N PRO A 75 -12.06 11.34 -5.12
CA PRO A 75 -11.74 9.93 -5.01
C PRO A 75 -10.37 9.61 -5.65
N LEU A 76 -9.61 8.68 -5.05
CA LEU A 76 -8.30 8.26 -5.54
C LEU A 76 -8.28 7.89 -7.04
N PRO A 77 -9.25 7.11 -7.58
CA PRO A 77 -9.26 6.79 -9.01
C PRO A 77 -9.52 7.98 -9.95
N GLU A 78 -10.10 9.08 -9.44
CA GLU A 78 -10.32 10.32 -10.22
C GLU A 78 -9.04 11.14 -10.33
N ILE A 79 -8.27 11.20 -9.23
CA ILE A 79 -6.99 11.93 -9.19
C ILE A 79 -5.89 11.16 -9.92
N THR A 80 -5.86 9.84 -9.74
CA THR A 80 -4.88 8.96 -10.37
C THR A 80 -5.61 7.76 -10.98
N PRO A 81 -5.90 7.81 -12.30
CA PRO A 81 -6.55 6.71 -12.98
C PRO A 81 -5.79 5.40 -12.80
N LEU A 82 -6.44 4.43 -12.17
CA LEU A 82 -5.87 3.10 -11.91
C LEU A 82 -5.96 2.18 -13.14
N ASN A 83 -6.82 2.55 -14.09
CA ASN A 83 -7.18 1.69 -15.20
C ASN A 83 -6.02 1.51 -16.19
N GLY A 84 -5.83 0.27 -16.64
CA GLY A 84 -4.84 -0.06 -17.67
C GLY A 84 -3.38 -0.08 -17.20
N ARG A 85 -3.12 0.03 -15.89
CA ARG A 85 -1.78 -0.04 -15.31
C ARG A 85 -1.76 -0.92 -14.06
N THR A 86 -0.64 -1.60 -13.83
CA THR A 86 -0.37 -2.24 -12.54
C THR A 86 0.01 -1.16 -11.55
N THR A 87 -0.71 -1.08 -10.43
CA THR A 87 -0.49 -0.02 -9.44
C THR A 87 0.02 -0.59 -8.14
N LEU A 88 1.17 -0.09 -7.68
CA LEU A 88 1.61 -0.28 -6.31
C LEU A 88 1.07 0.90 -5.49
N MET A 89 0.13 0.63 -4.58
CA MET A 89 -0.35 1.63 -3.62
C MET A 89 0.34 1.44 -2.28
N GLY A 90 1.07 2.46 -1.84
CA GLY A 90 1.60 2.56 -0.49
C GLY A 90 0.66 3.40 0.39
N LEU A 91 0.30 2.90 1.57
CA LEU A 91 -0.50 3.62 2.56
C LEU A 91 0.31 3.80 3.85
N SER A 92 0.42 5.04 4.33
CA SER A 92 1.11 5.35 5.59
C SER A 92 0.39 6.45 6.36
N PHE A 93 0.49 6.42 7.69
CA PHE A 93 -0.08 7.44 8.58
C PHE A 93 1.00 8.27 9.26
N ARG A 94 2.23 7.76 9.26
CA ARG A 94 3.38 8.29 9.97
C ARG A 94 4.63 8.10 9.12
N GLU A 95 5.66 8.89 9.43
CA GLU A 95 6.95 8.85 8.77
C GLU A 95 7.61 7.46 8.85
N SER A 96 7.43 6.72 9.94
CA SER A 96 7.93 5.35 10.11
C SER A 96 7.40 4.40 9.03
N GLY A 97 6.10 4.46 8.75
CA GLY A 97 5.48 3.69 7.69
C GLY A 97 5.97 4.13 6.32
N ARG A 98 6.06 5.44 6.08
CA ARG A 98 6.56 6.00 4.81
C ARG A 98 7.98 5.54 4.47
N GLN A 99 8.87 5.52 5.46
CA GLN A 99 10.24 5.02 5.30
C GLN A 99 10.29 3.51 4.99
N ALA A 100 9.29 2.74 5.43
CA ALA A 100 9.20 1.34 5.06
C ALA A 100 8.78 1.18 3.60
N LEU A 101 7.83 2.01 3.13
CA LEU A 101 7.31 1.97 1.76
C LEU A 101 8.36 2.28 0.68
N SER A 102 9.34 3.13 0.97
CA SER A 102 10.38 3.47 -0.02
C SER A 102 11.17 2.27 -0.53
N THR A 103 11.31 1.22 0.29
CA THR A 103 12.01 -0.04 -0.07
C THR A 103 11.30 -0.84 -1.15
N TRP A 104 10.01 -0.58 -1.41
CA TRP A 104 9.19 -1.32 -2.38
C TRP A 104 9.22 -0.71 -3.78
N ILE A 105 9.51 0.59 -3.89
CA ILE A 105 9.36 1.36 -5.13
C ILE A 105 10.37 0.88 -6.18
N GLN A 106 11.64 0.78 -5.80
CA GLN A 106 12.72 0.40 -6.72
C GLN A 106 12.50 -0.98 -7.37
N PRO A 107 12.27 -2.07 -6.60
CA PRO A 107 12.05 -3.39 -7.22
C PRO A 107 10.75 -3.46 -8.03
N PHE A 108 9.72 -2.71 -7.63
CA PHE A 108 8.49 -2.63 -8.41
C PHE A 108 8.74 -2.02 -9.79
N MET A 109 9.45 -0.89 -9.85
CA MET A 109 9.64 -0.13 -11.08
C MET A 109 10.75 -0.67 -11.99
N ALA A 110 11.60 -1.57 -11.48
CA ALA A 110 12.71 -2.16 -12.23
C ALA A 110 12.29 -2.91 -13.50
N THR A 111 11.02 -3.33 -13.60
CA THR A 111 10.46 -4.10 -14.71
C THR A 111 9.27 -3.35 -15.31
N SER A 112 9.24 -3.13 -16.62
CA SER A 112 8.12 -2.53 -17.36
C SER A 112 7.61 -1.16 -16.83
N PRO A 113 8.46 -0.13 -16.70
CA PRO A 113 8.07 1.16 -16.11
C PRO A 113 6.92 1.87 -16.83
N SER A 114 6.68 1.60 -18.12
CA SER A 114 5.59 2.20 -18.90
C SER A 114 4.18 1.70 -18.52
N ARG A 115 4.07 0.52 -17.90
CA ARG A 115 2.80 -0.12 -17.50
C ARG A 115 2.57 -0.11 -16.00
N LYS A 116 3.57 0.35 -15.24
CA LYS A 116 3.53 0.43 -13.78
C LYS A 116 3.28 1.86 -13.32
N GLN A 117 2.62 1.99 -12.17
CA GLN A 117 2.48 3.26 -11.48
C GLN A 117 2.56 3.06 -9.97
N TYR A 118 3.07 4.06 -9.26
CA TYR A 118 3.18 4.02 -7.81
C TYR A 118 2.38 5.18 -7.19
N VAL A 119 1.48 4.85 -6.28
CA VAL A 119 0.62 5.82 -5.61
C VAL A 119 0.89 5.76 -4.12
N GLU A 120 1.28 6.89 -3.53
CA GLU A 120 1.55 6.99 -2.10
C GLU A 120 0.45 7.80 -1.43
N VAL A 121 -0.33 7.12 -0.60
CA VAL A 121 -1.39 7.72 0.21
C VAL A 121 -0.88 7.94 1.63
N CYS A 122 -0.75 9.21 2.01
CA CYS A 122 -0.40 9.66 3.35
C CYS A 122 -1.70 10.04 4.08
N ALA A 123 -2.16 9.16 4.97
CA ALA A 123 -3.30 9.43 5.83
C ALA A 123 -2.90 10.38 6.96
N VAL A 124 -3.50 11.57 6.99
CA VAL A 124 -3.19 12.59 7.99
C VAL A 124 -4.35 12.67 8.97
N GLU A 125 -4.08 12.32 10.22
CA GLU A 125 -5.08 12.27 11.28
C GLU A 125 -5.30 13.65 11.92
N GLY A 126 -6.57 13.98 12.15
CA GLY A 126 -6.96 15.11 12.99
C GLY A 126 -7.48 16.34 12.23
N ARG A 127 -8.62 16.87 12.70
CA ARG A 127 -9.29 18.04 12.09
C ARG A 127 -8.48 19.33 12.21
N THR A 128 -7.69 19.48 13.28
CA THR A 128 -6.81 20.63 13.52
C THR A 128 -5.59 20.64 12.59
N HIS A 129 -5.10 19.44 12.26
CA HIS A 129 -3.99 19.21 11.36
C HIS A 129 -4.33 19.56 9.90
N ARG A 130 -5.60 19.44 9.48
CA ARG A 130 -6.08 19.79 8.13
C ARG A 130 -5.74 21.22 7.68
N PHE A 131 -5.80 22.20 8.59
CA PHE A 131 -5.55 23.61 8.27
C PHE A 131 -4.07 24.00 8.37
N LEU A 132 -3.36 23.52 9.41
CA LEU A 132 -1.95 23.84 9.64
C LEU A 132 -1.01 23.11 8.67
N LEU A 133 -1.33 21.86 8.34
CA LEU A 133 -0.48 21.05 7.46
C LEU A 133 -0.63 21.43 5.98
N ARG A 134 -1.69 22.16 5.59
CA ARG A 134 -1.91 22.67 4.23
C ARG A 134 -0.69 23.45 3.70
N TYR A 135 -0.01 24.20 4.57
CA TYR A 135 1.12 25.03 4.21
C TYR A 135 2.47 24.44 4.63
N VAL A 136 2.54 23.78 5.79
CA VAL A 136 3.80 23.30 6.38
C VAL A 136 4.23 21.94 5.83
N LEU A 137 3.29 21.02 5.59
CA LEU A 137 3.63 19.72 5.00
C LEU A 137 3.92 19.83 3.51
N ARG A 138 3.30 20.78 2.81
CA ARG A 138 3.52 20.96 1.37
C ARG A 138 5.01 21.25 1.10
N SER A 139 5.61 22.24 1.75
CA SER A 139 7.03 22.57 1.54
C SER A 139 7.98 21.49 2.04
N SER A 140 7.73 20.91 3.22
CA SER A 140 8.63 19.92 3.82
C SER A 140 8.55 18.53 3.20
N LEU A 141 7.37 18.14 2.69
CA LEU A 141 7.20 16.87 1.99
C LEU A 141 7.63 17.02 0.52
N LEU A 142 7.27 18.10 -0.18
CA LEU A 142 7.81 18.39 -1.52
C LEU A 142 9.35 18.50 -1.51
N ALA A 143 9.95 19.11 -0.48
CA ALA A 143 11.41 19.17 -0.33
C ALA A 143 12.06 17.80 -0.06
N LYS A 144 11.29 16.81 0.40
CA LYS A 144 11.72 15.41 0.60
C LYS A 144 11.32 14.49 -0.55
N LEU A 145 10.59 15.01 -1.54
CA LEU A 145 10.40 14.33 -2.81
C LEU A 145 11.69 14.53 -3.58
N GLU A 146 12.52 13.49 -3.69
CA GLU A 146 13.65 13.56 -4.59
C GLU A 146 13.16 13.87 -6.01
N PRO A 147 13.80 14.82 -6.71
CA PRO A 147 13.50 15.09 -8.10
C PRO A 147 14.14 14.00 -8.94
N ALA A 148 13.52 12.82 -9.01
CA ALA A 148 14.06 11.72 -9.78
C ALA A 148 12.97 11.06 -10.63
N GLU A 149 13.16 11.26 -11.92
CA GLU A 149 12.65 10.48 -13.04
C GLU A 149 11.20 10.73 -13.42
N THR A 150 11.06 11.60 -14.41
CA THR A 150 9.91 11.98 -15.24
C THR A 150 9.09 10.82 -15.85
N SER A 151 9.42 9.57 -15.52
CA SER A 151 8.68 8.35 -15.90
C SER A 151 7.93 7.68 -14.73
N LEU A 152 8.26 8.05 -13.48
CA LEU A 152 7.56 7.61 -12.28
C LEU A 152 6.33 8.49 -12.09
N VAL A 153 5.14 8.01 -12.46
CA VAL A 153 3.90 8.63 -11.97
C VAL A 153 3.81 8.30 -10.48
N LYS A 154 4.42 9.17 -9.65
CA LYS A 154 4.41 9.09 -8.20
C LYS A 154 3.38 10.06 -7.66
N ALA A 155 2.13 9.60 -7.57
CA ALA A 155 1.06 10.42 -7.03
C ALA A 155 1.13 10.41 -5.50
N HIS A 156 1.53 11.53 -4.91
CA HIS A 156 1.46 11.74 -3.47
C HIS A 156 0.12 12.34 -3.08
N LEU A 157 -0.66 11.57 -2.31
CA LEU A 157 -2.04 11.86 -1.98
C LEU A 157 -2.22 11.96 -0.47
N TYR A 158 -2.97 12.96 0.01
CA TYR A 158 -3.40 13.00 1.40
C TYR A 158 -4.87 12.68 1.54
N SER A 159 -5.20 11.94 2.59
CA SER A 159 -6.57 11.88 3.09
C SER A 159 -6.68 12.54 4.46
N PHE A 160 -7.73 13.35 4.63
CA PHE A 160 -7.99 14.17 5.82
C PHE A 160 -9.28 13.78 6.57
N VAL A 161 -9.89 12.64 6.21
CA VAL A 161 -11.18 12.19 6.77
C VAL A 161 -10.95 11.13 7.84
N ASP A 162 -11.90 11.00 8.78
CA ASP A 162 -12.03 9.81 9.64
C ASP A 162 -12.36 8.59 8.77
N LEU A 163 -11.37 8.08 8.03
CA LEU A 163 -11.47 6.95 7.10
C LEU A 163 -11.53 5.60 7.81
N VAL A 164 -12.30 5.54 8.90
CA VAL A 164 -12.31 4.38 9.80
C VAL A 164 -12.78 3.14 9.05
N ASP A 165 -13.80 3.29 8.20
CA ASP A 165 -14.41 2.18 7.49
C ASP A 165 -13.57 1.74 6.28
N GLU A 166 -12.96 2.68 5.54
CA GLU A 166 -12.07 2.37 4.41
C GLU A 166 -10.77 1.71 4.87
N PHE A 167 -10.18 2.19 5.97
CA PHE A 167 -8.98 1.59 6.54
C PHE A 167 -9.25 0.23 7.17
N GLN A 168 -10.42 0.06 7.78
CA GLN A 168 -10.89 -1.25 8.21
C GLN A 168 -11.03 -2.18 7.01
N ALA A 169 -11.63 -1.71 5.90
CA ALA A 169 -11.76 -2.49 4.67
C ALA A 169 -10.41 -2.84 4.01
N LEU A 170 -9.35 -2.08 4.28
CA LEU A 170 -8.02 -2.33 3.68
C LEU A 170 -7.15 -3.31 4.45
N GLY A 171 -7.22 -3.36 5.78
CA GLY A 171 -6.10 -4.00 6.48
C GLY A 171 -5.68 -3.40 7.77
N VAL A 172 -6.02 -2.14 7.99
CA VAL A 172 -5.18 -1.28 8.80
C VAL A 172 -5.50 -1.50 10.26
N ARG A 173 -4.55 -2.12 10.95
CA ARG A 173 -4.65 -2.44 12.38
C ARG A 173 -3.71 -1.63 13.24
N ASN A 174 -2.62 -1.12 12.66
CA ASN A 174 -1.56 -0.39 13.34
C ASN A 174 -1.08 0.77 12.47
N ARG A 175 -1.24 1.99 12.95
CA ARG A 175 -0.99 3.20 12.15
C ARG A 175 0.51 3.55 12.07
N LEU A 176 1.37 2.87 12.82
CA LEU A 176 2.82 3.06 12.74
C LEU A 176 3.44 2.35 11.53
N ALA A 177 2.77 1.30 11.04
CA ALA A 177 3.20 0.52 9.89
C ALA A 177 2.87 1.18 8.54
N GLY A 178 3.71 0.92 7.55
CA GLY A 178 3.42 1.19 6.15
C GLY A 178 2.77 -0.04 5.53
N TYR A 179 1.71 0.14 4.76
CA TYR A 179 0.98 -0.92 4.07
C TYR A 179 1.20 -0.81 2.57
N VAL A 180 1.36 -1.95 1.89
CA VAL A 180 1.48 -2.01 0.44
C VAL A 180 0.37 -2.86 -0.14
N PHE A 181 -0.17 -2.42 -1.27
CA PHE A 181 -1.21 -3.11 -2.01
C PHE A 181 -0.81 -3.16 -3.48
N LEU A 182 -0.87 -4.35 -4.08
CA LEU A 182 -0.83 -4.49 -5.53
C LEU A 182 -2.25 -4.46 -6.06
N ILE A 183 -2.47 -3.55 -6.99
CA ILE A 183 -3.75 -3.27 -7.61
C ILE A 183 -3.63 -3.56 -9.11
N ASP A 184 -4.58 -4.32 -9.64
CA ASP A 184 -4.62 -4.63 -11.06
C ASP A 184 -5.18 -3.48 -11.91
N SER A 185 -5.16 -3.67 -13.23
CA SER A 185 -5.67 -2.70 -14.21
C SER A 185 -7.18 -2.43 -14.13
N GLN A 186 -7.92 -3.16 -13.29
CA GLN A 186 -9.34 -2.92 -13.01
C GLN A 186 -9.56 -2.17 -11.70
N GLY A 187 -8.50 -1.77 -11.00
CA GLY A 187 -8.59 -1.10 -9.71
C GLY A 187 -8.93 -2.05 -8.55
N ARG A 188 -8.67 -3.35 -8.69
CA ARG A 188 -8.89 -4.34 -7.61
C ARG A 188 -7.58 -4.66 -6.91
N ILE A 189 -7.62 -4.75 -5.59
CA ILE A 189 -6.52 -5.22 -4.75
C ILE A 189 -6.37 -6.73 -4.94
N ARG A 190 -5.18 -7.15 -5.35
CA ARG A 190 -4.83 -8.54 -5.64
C ARG A 190 -3.88 -9.12 -4.61
N TRP A 191 -3.12 -8.26 -3.92
CA TRP A 191 -2.14 -8.67 -2.93
C TRP A 191 -1.87 -7.54 -1.94
N ARG A 192 -1.49 -7.88 -0.70
CA ARG A 192 -1.09 -6.92 0.32
C ARG A 192 0.06 -7.41 1.18
N ALA A 193 0.79 -6.46 1.76
CA ALA A 193 1.75 -6.68 2.83
C ALA A 193 1.92 -5.41 3.68
N SER A 194 2.79 -5.45 4.68
CA SER A 194 3.18 -4.29 5.46
C SER A 194 4.64 -4.34 5.87
N GLY A 195 5.19 -3.20 6.28
CA GLY A 195 6.57 -3.08 6.73
C GLY A 195 7.55 -2.92 5.58
N LYS A 196 8.82 -3.21 5.86
CA LYS A 196 9.91 -3.11 4.89
C LYS A 196 9.93 -4.33 3.98
N LEU A 197 10.34 -4.13 2.74
CA LEU A 197 10.59 -5.24 1.82
C LEU A 197 11.90 -5.94 2.20
N GLU A 198 11.82 -7.23 2.48
CA GLU A 198 12.95 -8.08 2.87
C GLU A 198 13.05 -9.32 1.96
N GLY A 199 14.26 -9.88 1.82
CA GLY A 199 14.68 -10.82 0.77
C GLY A 199 13.62 -11.76 0.20
N PRO A 200 13.12 -12.77 0.93
CA PRO A 200 12.18 -13.76 0.40
C PRO A 200 10.85 -13.16 -0.08
N VAL A 201 10.43 -12.03 0.50
CA VAL A 201 9.21 -11.32 0.13
C VAL A 201 9.44 -10.51 -1.15
N CYS A 202 10.66 -10.01 -1.37
CA CYS A 202 11.03 -9.26 -2.58
C CYS A 202 10.86 -10.10 -3.85
N ASP A 203 11.34 -11.34 -3.83
CA ASP A 203 11.25 -12.24 -4.99
C ASP A 203 9.78 -12.58 -5.31
N MET A 204 9.00 -12.89 -4.26
CA MET A 204 7.58 -13.17 -4.38
C MET A 204 6.80 -11.95 -4.89
N PHE A 205 7.09 -10.78 -4.33
CA PHE A 205 6.47 -9.51 -4.73
C PHE A 205 6.76 -9.18 -6.20
N THR A 206 8.02 -9.28 -6.61
CA THR A 206 8.44 -8.98 -7.99
C THR A 206 7.77 -9.94 -8.98
N ARG A 207 7.65 -11.22 -8.61
CA ARG A 207 6.91 -12.20 -9.41
C ARG A 207 5.44 -11.79 -9.59
N PHE A 208 4.74 -11.47 -8.50
CA PHE A 208 3.33 -11.06 -8.57
C PHE A 208 3.13 -9.74 -9.33
N ALA A 209 4.03 -8.78 -9.18
CA ALA A 209 3.97 -7.53 -9.95
C ALA A 209 4.10 -7.79 -11.46
N ASN A 210 4.96 -8.71 -11.88
CA ASN A 210 5.12 -9.07 -13.28
C ASN A 210 3.95 -9.91 -13.81
N GLU A 211 3.39 -10.81 -13.01
CA GLU A 211 2.18 -11.56 -13.37
C GLU A 211 1.00 -10.61 -13.69
N LEU A 212 0.85 -9.53 -12.93
CA LEU A 212 -0.18 -8.50 -13.21
C LEU A 212 0.09 -7.72 -14.51
N ASP A 213 1.35 -7.41 -14.80
CA ASP A 213 1.71 -6.74 -16.05
C ASP A 213 1.44 -7.63 -17.28
N ASP A 214 1.65 -8.94 -17.13
CA ASP A 214 1.36 -9.91 -18.18
C ASP A 214 -0.15 -10.08 -18.39
N GLU A 215 -0.96 -10.02 -17.32
CA GLU A 215 -2.44 -9.99 -17.42
C GLU A 215 -2.94 -8.77 -18.21
N ILE A 216 -2.21 -7.63 -18.19
CA ILE A 216 -2.56 -6.42 -18.96
C ILE A 216 -2.20 -6.58 -20.45
N ALA A 217 -1.20 -7.39 -20.76
CA ALA A 217 -0.71 -7.56 -22.13
C ALA A 217 -1.59 -8.49 -22.99
N GLN A 218 -2.45 -9.29 -22.36
CA GLN A 218 -3.36 -10.26 -22.97
C GLN A 218 -4.70 -9.64 -23.32
#